data_AF-A0A968QBZ5-F1
#
_entry.id   AF-A0A968QBZ5-F1
#
_cell.length_a   1.000
_cell.length_b   1.000
_cell.length_c   1.000
_cell.angle_alpha   90.00
_cell.angle_beta   90.00
_cell.angle_gamma   90.00
#
_symmetry.space_group_name_H-M   'P 1'
#
loop_
_entity.id
_entity.type
_entity.pdbx_description
1 polymer ?
#
loop_
_entity_poly.entity_id
_entity_poly.type
_entity_poly.pdbx_seq_one_letter_code
_entity_poly.pdbx_strand_id
1 'polypeptide(L)'
;MVNPQGDISFRQVDLPEIKQKFSTSVASVSHNSLQAVAGGLDLRNPRLQDYVVAFRGDLRAASTSLDDRQKLGFPRDAYTMLITPIQDLLPTDPEELVVFIPQGALFLAPFPALQNSAGEFLIEQHTIQIAPSIQTLGMQPPAHSIDRSQALIVGNPAPMPESLSPLEGAEAEAKAIAKNSRNYPHYRRSCHRNSDR
;
A
#
# COMPACT_ATOMS: atom_id res chain seq x y z
N MET A 1 16.91 1.77 -11.10
CA MET A 1 16.34 0.42 -11.25
C MET A 1 17.47 -0.57 -11.39
N VAL A 2 17.33 -1.77 -10.84
CA VAL A 2 18.25 -2.89 -11.06
C VAL A 2 17.47 -3.95 -11.83
N ASN A 3 17.93 -4.35 -13.00
CA ASN A 3 17.29 -5.42 -13.78
C ASN A 3 17.76 -6.81 -13.27
N PRO A 4 17.12 -7.92 -13.71
CA PRO A 4 17.55 -9.27 -13.33
C PRO A 4 19.01 -9.60 -13.68
N GLN A 5 19.59 -8.93 -14.67
CA GLN A 5 20.97 -9.08 -15.12
C GLN A 5 21.98 -8.33 -14.22
N GLY A 6 21.50 -7.50 -13.30
CA GLY A 6 22.32 -6.71 -12.37
C GLY A 6 22.73 -5.33 -12.91
N ASP A 7 22.24 -4.92 -14.07
CA ASP A 7 22.49 -3.59 -14.62
C ASP A 7 21.73 -2.54 -13.82
N ILE A 8 22.40 -1.44 -13.49
CA ILE A 8 21.85 -0.36 -12.69
C ILE A 8 21.61 0.86 -13.57
N SER A 9 20.35 1.29 -13.64
CA SER A 9 19.96 2.56 -14.29
C SER A 9 19.55 3.59 -13.26
N PHE A 10 20.20 4.75 -13.27
CA PHE A 10 19.86 5.89 -12.42
C PHE A 10 18.98 6.88 -13.19
N ARG A 11 17.91 7.35 -12.54
CA ARG A 11 17.09 8.45 -13.06
C ARG A 11 16.88 9.48 -11.97
N GLN A 12 17.14 10.72 -12.34
CA GLN A 12 16.83 11.88 -11.51
C GLN A 12 15.66 12.61 -12.16
N VAL A 13 14.64 12.89 -11.37
CA VAL A 13 13.48 13.68 -11.81
C VAL A 13 13.53 15.03 -11.11
N ASP A 14 13.26 16.09 -11.86
CA ASP A 14 13.36 17.45 -11.32
C ASP A 14 12.18 17.77 -10.40
N LEU A 15 12.48 17.92 -9.10
CA LEU A 15 11.49 18.12 -8.05
C LEU A 15 10.65 19.42 -8.20
N PRO A 16 11.14 20.55 -8.74
CA PRO A 16 10.34 21.75 -9.00
C PRO A 16 9.30 21.58 -10.10
N GLU A 17 9.62 20.90 -11.20
CA GLU A 17 8.66 20.65 -12.30
C GLU A 17 7.53 19.72 -11.84
N ILE A 18 7.93 18.69 -11.10
CA ILE A 18 7.07 17.86 -10.26
C ILE A 18 6.18 18.79 -9.42
N LYS A 19 6.75 19.61 -8.53
CA LYS A 19 6.01 20.48 -7.59
C LYS A 19 4.99 21.41 -8.26
N GLN A 20 5.28 21.92 -9.46
CA GLN A 20 4.32 22.74 -10.20
C GLN A 20 3.10 21.93 -10.67
N LYS A 21 3.30 20.71 -11.19
CA LYS A 21 2.21 19.78 -11.51
C LYS A 21 1.43 19.35 -10.26
N PHE A 22 2.06 19.38 -9.08
CA PHE A 22 1.46 19.07 -7.77
C PHE A 22 0.54 20.16 -7.20
N SER A 23 0.85 21.45 -7.39
CA SER A 23 0.04 22.56 -6.85
C SER A 23 -1.39 22.59 -7.38
N THR A 24 -1.64 22.10 -8.60
CA THR A 24 -2.98 21.98 -9.20
C THR A 24 -3.84 20.87 -8.59
N SER A 25 -3.23 19.86 -7.96
CA SER A 25 -3.93 18.71 -7.36
C SER A 25 -4.36 18.96 -5.90
N VAL A 26 -3.69 19.87 -5.17
CA VAL A 26 -4.11 20.23 -3.80
C VAL A 26 -5.43 20.97 -3.77
N ALA A 27 -5.72 21.80 -4.79
CA ALA A 27 -6.97 22.54 -4.88
C ALA A 27 -8.22 21.64 -4.96
N SER A 28 -8.07 20.40 -5.48
CA SER A 28 -9.15 19.41 -5.54
C SER A 28 -9.30 18.61 -4.24
N VAL A 29 -8.24 18.47 -3.45
CA VAL A 29 -8.26 17.82 -2.12
C VAL A 29 -8.69 18.80 -1.01
N SER A 30 -8.42 20.09 -1.17
CA SER A 30 -8.67 21.12 -0.16
C SER A 30 -10.12 21.58 -0.02
N HIS A 31 -11.06 21.06 -0.81
CA HIS A 31 -12.46 21.49 -0.72
C HIS A 31 -13.19 20.99 0.54
N ASN A 32 -12.69 19.99 1.27
CA ASN A 32 -13.43 19.44 2.44
C ASN A 32 -12.62 19.09 3.70
N SER A 33 -11.31 19.32 3.76
CA SER A 33 -10.50 18.75 4.84
C SER A 33 -10.05 19.78 5.87
N LEU A 34 -10.97 20.27 6.71
CA LEU A 34 -10.63 20.90 8.00
C LEU A 34 -9.69 20.01 8.84
N GLN A 35 -9.68 18.70 8.57
CA GLN A 35 -8.85 17.68 9.20
C GLN A 35 -7.40 17.60 8.65
N ALA A 36 -7.13 18.09 7.43
CA ALA A 36 -5.77 18.15 6.88
C ALA A 36 -4.91 19.20 7.61
N VAL A 37 -5.53 20.32 8.00
CA VAL A 37 -4.89 21.38 8.81
C VAL A 37 -4.62 20.91 10.24
N ALA A 38 -5.48 20.05 10.80
CA ALA A 38 -5.28 19.46 12.13
C ALA A 38 -4.06 18.53 12.22
N GLY A 39 -3.55 18.04 11.08
CA GLY A 39 -2.33 17.24 10.98
C GLY A 39 -1.04 18.03 10.72
N GLY A 40 -1.10 19.37 10.68
CA GLY A 40 0.08 20.22 10.46
C GLY A 40 0.58 20.28 9.00
N LEU A 41 -0.28 19.96 8.02
CA LEU A 41 0.06 20.10 6.60
C LEU A 41 0.15 21.58 6.20
N ASP A 42 1.31 22.00 5.70
CA ASP A 42 1.48 23.30 5.05
C ASP A 42 0.98 23.24 3.61
N LEU A 43 -0.27 23.63 3.41
CA LEU A 43 -0.93 23.66 2.10
C LEU A 43 -0.34 24.73 1.15
N ARG A 44 0.55 25.61 1.61
CA ARG A 44 1.21 26.62 0.77
C ARG A 44 2.43 26.07 0.04
N ASN A 45 3.04 25.00 0.57
CA ASN A 45 4.19 24.33 -0.04
C ASN A 45 4.14 22.82 0.23
N PRO A 46 3.20 22.11 -0.42
CA PRO A 46 2.95 20.70 -0.15
C PRO A 46 4.17 19.84 -0.50
N ARG A 47 4.54 18.92 0.39
CA ARG A 47 5.58 17.91 0.17
C ARG A 47 4.94 16.57 -0.23
N LEU A 48 5.70 15.67 -0.83
CA LEU A 48 5.19 14.33 -1.22
C LEU A 48 4.51 13.58 -0.07
N GLN A 49 5.06 13.70 1.14
CA GLN A 49 4.47 13.10 2.34
C GLN A 49 3.05 13.59 2.63
N ASP A 50 2.77 14.87 2.35
CA ASP A 50 1.51 15.52 2.68
C ASP A 50 0.39 14.94 1.81
N TYR A 51 0.69 14.60 0.54
CA TYR A 51 -0.24 13.93 -0.35
C TYR A 51 -0.61 12.51 0.09
N VAL A 52 0.39 11.73 0.47
CA VAL A 52 0.16 10.34 0.88
C VAL A 52 -0.65 10.30 2.18
N VAL A 53 -0.38 11.24 3.09
CA VAL A 53 -1.16 11.42 4.32
C VAL A 53 -2.58 11.88 4.02
N ALA A 54 -2.76 12.87 3.14
CA ALA A 54 -4.08 13.36 2.74
C ALA A 54 -4.93 12.26 2.09
N PHE A 55 -4.37 11.50 1.15
CA PHE A 55 -5.07 10.38 0.51
C PHE A 55 -5.52 9.32 1.53
N ARG A 56 -4.68 8.96 2.50
CA ARG A 56 -5.07 8.04 3.59
C ARG A 56 -6.12 8.63 4.53
N GLY A 57 -6.07 9.95 4.74
CA GLY A 57 -7.09 10.68 5.49
C GLY A 57 -8.44 10.61 4.80
N ASP A 58 -8.49 10.89 3.50
CA ASP A 58 -9.70 10.87 2.68
C ASP A 58 -10.29 9.45 2.57
N LEU A 59 -9.46 8.40 2.49
CA LEU A 59 -9.95 7.01 2.56
C LEU A 59 -10.62 6.67 3.89
N ARG A 60 -10.21 7.32 4.99
CA ARG A 60 -10.75 7.10 6.34
C ARG A 60 -12.00 7.92 6.60
N ALA A 61 -12.03 9.15 6.12
CA ALA A 61 -13.21 9.99 6.14
C ALA A 61 -14.15 9.47 5.05
N ALA A 62 -15.07 8.57 5.38
CA ALA A 62 -16.04 8.00 4.44
C ALA A 62 -16.83 9.12 3.72
N SER A 63 -16.30 9.63 2.61
CA SER A 63 -16.88 10.74 1.86
C SER A 63 -18.15 10.25 1.19
N THR A 64 -19.28 10.81 1.60
CA THR A 64 -20.64 10.38 1.27
C THR A 64 -21.13 10.81 -0.11
N SER A 65 -20.33 11.54 -0.90
CA SER A 65 -20.71 12.00 -2.24
C SER A 65 -19.92 11.26 -3.34
N LEU A 66 -20.62 10.87 -4.40
CA LEU A 66 -20.02 10.22 -5.58
C LEU A 66 -19.18 11.20 -6.42
N ASP A 67 -19.49 12.50 -6.34
CA ASP A 67 -18.75 13.58 -7.02
C ASP A 67 -17.38 13.86 -6.38
N ASP A 68 -17.22 13.66 -5.07
CA ASP A 68 -15.92 13.81 -4.40
C ASP A 68 -14.95 12.66 -4.70
N ARG A 69 -15.45 11.46 -5.05
CA ARG A 69 -14.60 10.32 -5.45
C ARG A 69 -13.88 10.57 -6.78
N GLN A 70 -14.45 11.38 -7.67
CA GLN A 70 -13.80 11.80 -8.92
C GLN A 70 -12.62 12.77 -8.69
N LYS A 71 -12.51 13.40 -7.51
CA LYS A 71 -11.43 14.34 -7.17
C LYS A 71 -10.18 13.67 -6.59
N LEU A 72 -10.18 12.36 -6.41
CA LEU A 72 -8.99 11.59 -6.04
C LEU A 72 -8.07 11.48 -7.26
N GLY A 73 -7.50 12.60 -7.71
CA GLY A 73 -6.44 12.65 -8.73
C GLY A 73 -5.15 11.97 -8.26
N PHE A 74 -5.01 11.74 -6.93
CA PHE A 74 -3.80 11.20 -6.34
C PHE A 74 -3.27 9.92 -7.01
N PRO A 75 -4.05 8.86 -7.28
CA PRO A 75 -3.52 7.66 -7.94
C PRO A 75 -2.94 7.94 -9.33
N ARG A 76 -3.54 8.85 -10.10
CA ARG A 76 -3.10 9.23 -11.45
C ARG A 76 -1.92 10.20 -11.44
N ASP A 77 -1.95 11.17 -10.54
CA ASP A 77 -0.88 12.15 -10.36
C ASP A 77 0.38 11.48 -9.82
N ALA A 78 0.24 10.60 -8.83
CA ALA A 78 1.33 9.82 -8.29
C ALA A 78 1.87 8.80 -9.30
N TYR A 79 1.02 8.20 -10.15
CA TYR A 79 1.50 7.39 -11.28
C TYR A 79 2.35 8.23 -12.24
N THR A 80 1.84 9.38 -12.66
CA THR A 80 2.53 10.29 -13.59
C THR A 80 3.89 10.72 -13.05
N MET A 81 4.02 10.86 -11.73
CA MET A 81 5.27 11.27 -11.10
C MET A 81 6.22 10.11 -10.80
N LEU A 82 5.72 9.01 -10.28
CA LEU A 82 6.56 7.95 -9.71
C LEU A 82 6.81 6.83 -10.72
N ILE A 83 5.87 6.60 -11.65
CA ILE A 83 5.90 5.48 -12.57
C ILE A 83 6.29 5.95 -13.97
N THR A 84 5.67 7.00 -14.51
CA THR A 84 5.97 7.47 -15.89
C THR A 84 7.47 7.72 -16.13
N PRO A 85 8.25 8.33 -15.22
CA PRO A 85 9.68 8.58 -15.47
C PRO A 85 10.55 7.31 -15.58
N ILE A 86 10.04 6.17 -15.13
CA ILE A 86 10.73 4.88 -15.13
C ILE A 86 9.98 3.82 -15.94
N GLN A 87 8.91 4.19 -16.66
CA GLN A 87 8.01 3.24 -17.33
C GLN A 87 8.74 2.40 -18.36
N ASP A 88 9.68 2.99 -19.08
CA ASP A 88 10.50 2.30 -20.09
C ASP A 88 11.53 1.33 -19.48
N LEU A 89 11.74 1.40 -18.16
CA LEU A 89 12.53 0.44 -17.43
C LEU A 89 11.68 -0.73 -16.91
N LEU A 90 10.36 -0.58 -16.77
CA LEU A 90 9.50 -1.64 -16.25
C LEU A 90 9.43 -2.83 -17.23
N PRO A 91 9.33 -4.06 -16.71
CA PRO A 91 9.27 -5.24 -17.55
C PRO A 91 8.00 -5.25 -18.41
N THR A 92 8.12 -5.72 -19.64
CA THR A 92 6.97 -5.84 -20.55
C THR A 92 6.10 -7.04 -20.24
N ASP A 93 6.66 -8.06 -19.59
CA ASP A 93 5.90 -9.22 -19.11
C ASP A 93 5.22 -8.86 -17.77
N PRO A 94 3.87 -8.88 -17.69
CA PRO A 94 3.15 -8.55 -16.47
C PRO A 94 3.42 -9.53 -15.31
N GLU A 95 3.85 -10.75 -15.61
CA GLU A 95 4.17 -11.77 -14.60
C GLU A 95 5.58 -11.58 -14.01
N GLU A 96 6.41 -10.71 -14.60
CA GLU A 96 7.73 -10.41 -14.08
C GLU A 96 7.64 -9.51 -12.83
N LEU A 97 8.40 -9.88 -11.80
CA LEU A 97 8.33 -9.25 -10.49
C LEU A 97 9.02 -7.88 -10.48
N VAL A 98 8.26 -6.84 -10.13
CA VAL A 98 8.76 -5.49 -9.83
C VAL A 98 8.81 -5.29 -8.32
N VAL A 99 10.01 -5.07 -7.77
CA VAL A 99 10.20 -4.79 -6.34
C VAL A 99 10.44 -3.29 -6.11
N PHE A 100 9.51 -2.64 -5.41
CA PHE A 100 9.70 -1.27 -4.94
C PHE A 100 10.44 -1.25 -3.61
N ILE A 101 11.44 -0.36 -3.51
CA ILE A 101 12.17 -0.09 -2.26
C ILE A 101 11.97 1.40 -1.92
N PRO A 102 10.83 1.75 -1.32
CA PRO A 102 10.48 3.14 -1.05
C PRO A 102 11.34 3.74 0.07
N GLN A 103 11.41 5.07 0.11
CA GLN A 103 12.10 5.83 1.15
C GLN A 103 11.15 6.82 1.82
N GLY A 104 11.20 6.90 3.16
CA GLY A 104 10.43 7.86 3.94
C GLY A 104 8.91 7.72 3.75
N ALA A 105 8.22 8.80 3.38
CA ALA A 105 6.77 8.79 3.24
C ALA A 105 6.25 7.94 2.06
N LEU A 106 7.12 7.53 1.13
CA LEU A 106 6.73 6.62 0.04
C LEU A 106 6.35 5.22 0.55
N PHE A 107 6.74 4.84 1.78
CA PHE A 107 6.23 3.62 2.42
C PHE A 107 4.71 3.64 2.61
N LEU A 108 4.11 4.83 2.66
CA LEU A 108 2.68 4.97 2.82
C LEU A 108 1.94 4.98 1.48
N ALA A 109 2.67 5.10 0.36
CA ALA A 109 2.11 5.21 -0.99
C ALA A 109 1.54 3.85 -1.43
N PRO A 110 0.31 3.82 -1.95
CA PRO A 110 -0.31 2.59 -2.43
C PRO A 110 0.16 2.29 -3.86
N PHE A 111 1.44 1.95 -4.07
CA PHE A 111 2.00 1.64 -5.40
C PHE A 111 1.10 0.72 -6.25
N PRO A 112 0.54 -0.39 -5.71
CA PRO A 112 -0.38 -1.25 -6.45
C PRO A 112 -1.63 -0.55 -6.99
N ALA A 113 -2.09 0.49 -6.30
CA ALA A 113 -3.32 1.23 -6.63
C ALA A 113 -3.07 2.50 -7.45
N LEU A 114 -1.82 2.78 -7.87
CA LEU A 114 -1.55 3.88 -8.78
C LEU A 114 -2.16 3.59 -10.15
N GLN A 115 -2.69 4.61 -10.82
CA GLN A 115 -3.44 4.45 -12.06
C GLN A 115 -2.77 5.14 -13.23
N ASN A 116 -2.67 4.44 -14.36
CA ASN A 116 -2.19 5.05 -15.60
C ASN A 116 -3.24 6.02 -16.20
N SER A 117 -2.92 6.64 -17.34
CA SER A 117 -3.83 7.56 -18.04
C SER A 117 -5.12 6.89 -18.56
N ALA A 118 -5.12 5.57 -18.77
CA ALA A 118 -6.29 4.78 -19.14
C ALA A 118 -7.15 4.39 -17.91
N GLY A 119 -6.65 4.61 -16.69
CA GLY A 119 -7.33 4.27 -15.44
C GLY A 119 -7.05 2.85 -14.93
N GLU A 120 -6.14 2.11 -15.58
CA GLU A 120 -5.73 0.77 -15.15
C GLU A 120 -4.78 0.88 -13.96
N PHE A 121 -4.91 -0.05 -13.01
CA PHE A 121 -4.08 -0.06 -11.81
C PHE A 121 -2.73 -0.71 -12.07
N LEU A 122 -1.67 -0.22 -11.42
CA LEU A 122 -0.32 -0.75 -11.57
C LEU A 122 -0.23 -2.25 -11.25
N ILE A 123 -1.05 -2.74 -10.29
CA ILE A 123 -1.13 -4.17 -9.94
C ILE A 123 -1.74 -5.05 -11.04
N GLU A 124 -2.50 -4.45 -11.96
CA GLU A 124 -3.04 -5.15 -13.14
C GLU A 124 -2.00 -5.23 -14.26
N GLN A 125 -0.98 -4.38 -14.21
CA GLN A 125 0.07 -4.27 -15.22
C GLN A 125 1.32 -5.08 -14.87
N HIS A 126 1.64 -5.23 -13.58
CA HIS A 126 2.84 -5.90 -13.11
C HIS A 126 2.60 -6.65 -11.80
N THR A 127 3.37 -7.73 -11.60
CA THR A 127 3.50 -8.39 -10.31
C THR A 127 4.35 -7.52 -9.38
N ILE A 128 3.77 -7.02 -8.28
CA ILE A 128 4.43 -6.03 -7.43
C ILE A 128 4.77 -6.60 -6.05
N GLN A 129 5.98 -6.32 -5.58
CA GLN A 129 6.38 -6.50 -4.18
C GLN A 129 7.00 -5.21 -3.63
N ILE A 130 6.93 -5.04 -2.31
CA ILE A 130 7.57 -3.92 -1.61
C ILE A 130 8.56 -4.50 -0.60
N ALA A 131 9.80 -4.02 -0.62
CA ALA A 131 10.84 -4.37 0.34
C ALA A 131 11.36 -3.12 1.05
N PRO A 132 11.69 -3.20 2.36
CA PRO A 132 12.17 -2.03 3.10
C PRO A 132 13.60 -1.64 2.74
N SER A 133 14.40 -2.56 2.16
CA SER A 133 15.76 -2.31 1.68
C SER A 133 16.23 -3.40 0.70
N ILE A 134 17.32 -3.12 -0.04
CA ILE A 134 18.00 -4.13 -0.88
C ILE A 134 18.55 -5.27 -0.02
N GLN A 135 19.07 -4.97 1.17
CA GLN A 135 19.61 -5.98 2.08
C GLN A 135 18.54 -6.98 2.49
N THR A 136 17.36 -6.50 2.90
CA THR A 136 16.23 -7.37 3.28
C THR A 136 15.68 -8.18 2.11
N LEU A 137 15.75 -7.64 0.89
CA LEU A 137 15.38 -8.37 -0.32
C LEU A 137 16.33 -9.57 -0.55
N GLY A 138 17.63 -9.35 -0.40
CA GLY A 138 18.64 -10.41 -0.49
C GLY A 138 18.63 -11.44 0.65
N MET A 139 17.98 -11.12 1.78
CA MET A 139 17.80 -12.04 2.90
C MET A 139 16.59 -12.97 2.74
N GLN A 140 15.74 -12.75 1.72
CA GLN A 140 14.60 -13.64 1.51
C GLN A 140 15.14 -15.05 1.21
N PRO A 141 14.71 -16.06 1.99
CA PRO A 141 15.08 -17.43 1.67
C PRO A 141 14.63 -17.71 0.23
N PRO A 142 15.40 -18.49 -0.56
CA PRO A 142 14.93 -19.00 -1.83
C PRO A 142 13.54 -19.62 -1.62
N ALA A 143 12.71 -19.61 -2.66
CA ALA A 143 11.38 -20.23 -2.64
C ALA A 143 11.50 -21.76 -2.45
N HIS A 144 11.96 -22.20 -1.28
CA HIS A 144 11.86 -23.55 -0.80
C HIS A 144 10.38 -23.81 -0.59
N SER A 145 9.98 -25.05 -0.82
CA SER A 145 8.64 -25.54 -0.60
C SER A 145 8.19 -25.16 0.81
N ILE A 146 7.48 -24.04 0.95
CA ILE A 146 6.79 -23.69 2.17
C ILE A 146 5.92 -24.89 2.46
N ASP A 147 6.10 -25.49 3.63
CA ASP A 147 5.26 -26.58 4.05
C ASP A 147 3.85 -26.03 4.27
N ARG A 148 3.03 -26.15 3.22
CA ARG A 148 1.63 -25.73 3.22
C ARG A 148 0.76 -26.63 4.09
N SER A 149 1.33 -27.56 4.86
CA SER A 149 0.64 -28.26 5.94
C SER A 149 0.67 -27.51 7.28
N GLN A 150 1.49 -26.47 7.40
CA GLN A 150 1.61 -25.68 8.64
C GLN A 150 1.31 -24.20 8.37
N ALA A 151 0.02 -23.84 8.36
CA ALA A 151 -0.40 -22.44 8.36
C ALA A 151 -1.19 -22.07 9.63
N LEU A 152 -1.01 -20.83 10.07
CA LEU A 152 -1.77 -20.20 11.13
C LEU A 152 -2.82 -19.26 10.51
N ILE A 153 -4.10 -19.50 10.80
CA ILE A 153 -5.21 -18.63 10.39
C ILE A 153 -5.73 -17.91 11.63
N VAL A 154 -5.72 -16.57 11.61
CA VAL A 154 -6.21 -15.73 12.70
C VAL A 154 -7.33 -14.83 12.18
N GLY A 155 -8.50 -14.90 12.82
CA GLY A 155 -9.61 -13.98 12.60
C GLY A 155 -10.19 -13.58 13.95
N ASN A 156 -10.50 -12.29 14.11
CA ASN A 156 -11.00 -11.72 15.37
C ASN A 156 -10.09 -12.01 16.59
N PRO A 157 -8.83 -11.54 16.60
CA PRO A 157 -7.90 -11.81 17.70
C PRO A 157 -8.38 -11.18 19.01
N ALA A 158 -8.13 -11.85 20.14
CA ALA A 158 -8.39 -11.33 21.47
C ALA A 158 -7.09 -11.32 22.31
N PRO A 159 -6.81 -10.24 23.07
CA PRO A 159 -7.62 -9.02 23.20
C PRO A 159 -7.54 -8.13 21.95
N MET A 160 -8.63 -7.44 21.64
CA MET A 160 -8.62 -6.37 20.64
C MET A 160 -7.94 -5.13 21.23
N PRO A 161 -7.25 -4.31 20.41
CA PRO A 161 -6.84 -2.97 20.82
C PRO A 161 -8.04 -2.16 21.33
N GLU A 162 -7.86 -1.34 22.37
CA GLU A 162 -8.95 -0.65 23.09
C GLU A 162 -9.90 0.17 22.19
N SER A 163 -9.44 0.60 21.00
CA SER A 163 -10.20 1.43 20.07
C SER A 163 -11.02 0.65 19.04
N LEU A 164 -10.98 -0.69 19.03
CA LEU A 164 -11.62 -1.51 18.00
C LEU A 164 -12.64 -2.48 18.61
N SER A 165 -13.86 -2.45 18.06
CA SER A 165 -14.87 -3.45 18.36
C SER A 165 -14.48 -4.83 17.80
N PRO A 166 -14.96 -5.94 18.38
CA PRO A 166 -14.75 -7.28 17.84
C PRO A 166 -15.15 -7.39 16.35
N LEU A 167 -14.40 -8.18 15.59
CA LEU A 167 -14.56 -8.36 14.14
C LEU A 167 -15.17 -9.73 13.82
N GLU A 168 -16.44 -9.93 14.19
CA GLU A 168 -17.13 -11.22 14.06
C GLU A 168 -17.14 -11.79 12.62
N GLY A 169 -17.24 -10.92 11.62
CA GLY A 169 -17.15 -11.32 10.21
C GLY A 169 -15.79 -11.93 9.84
N ALA A 170 -14.70 -11.35 10.33
CA ALA A 170 -13.35 -11.90 10.14
C ALA A 170 -13.17 -13.25 10.85
N GLU A 171 -13.86 -13.46 11.98
CA GLU A 171 -13.90 -14.77 12.64
C GLU A 171 -14.59 -15.83 11.79
N ALA A 172 -15.75 -15.48 11.21
CA ALA A 172 -16.51 -16.37 10.35
C ALA A 172 -15.71 -16.76 9.10
N GLU A 173 -15.06 -15.79 8.45
CA GLU A 173 -14.20 -16.02 7.28
C GLU A 173 -13.00 -16.92 7.62
N ALA A 174 -12.28 -16.62 8.70
CA ALA A 174 -11.16 -17.44 9.16
C ALA A 174 -11.55 -18.90 9.42
N LYS A 175 -12.71 -19.12 10.07
CA LYS A 175 -13.26 -20.48 10.29
C LYS A 175 -13.61 -21.18 8.98
N ALA A 176 -14.19 -20.47 8.01
CA ALA A 176 -14.53 -21.04 6.71
C ALA A 176 -13.28 -21.47 5.93
N ILE A 177 -12.24 -20.63 5.90
CA ILE A 177 -10.96 -20.94 5.25
C ILE A 177 -10.27 -22.14 5.93
N ALA A 178 -10.25 -22.15 7.26
CA ALA A 178 -9.66 -23.25 8.03
C ALA A 178 -10.34 -24.60 7.73
N LYS A 179 -11.67 -24.61 7.59
CA LYS A 179 -12.44 -25.82 7.26
C LYS A 179 -12.19 -26.30 5.82
N ASN A 180 -12.04 -25.37 4.87
CA ASN A 180 -11.89 -25.71 3.45
C ASN A 180 -10.45 -26.14 3.09
N SER A 181 -9.46 -25.80 3.90
CA SER A 181 -8.10 -26.31 3.72
C SER A 181 -7.97 -27.70 4.33
N ARG A 182 -7.75 -28.71 3.47
CA ARG A 182 -7.51 -30.11 3.88
C ARG A 182 -6.21 -30.31 4.68
N ASN A 183 -5.41 -29.27 4.90
CA ASN A 183 -4.03 -29.37 5.38
C ASN A 183 -3.73 -28.58 6.67
N TYR A 184 -4.70 -27.96 7.37
CA TYR A 184 -4.41 -27.14 8.57
C TYR A 184 -5.07 -27.68 9.85
N PRO A 185 -4.34 -28.39 10.74
CA PRO A 185 -4.94 -29.01 11.91
C PRO A 185 -5.12 -28.09 13.14
N HIS A 186 -4.76 -26.81 13.08
CA HIS A 186 -4.69 -25.98 14.30
C HIS A 186 -5.46 -24.65 14.20
N TYR A 187 -6.78 -24.72 14.38
CA TYR A 187 -7.58 -23.58 14.81
C TYR A 187 -7.50 -23.45 16.33
N ARG A 188 -6.70 -22.52 16.86
CA ARG A 188 -6.56 -22.31 18.31
C ARG A 188 -7.54 -21.24 18.79
N ARG A 189 -8.62 -21.66 19.43
CA ARG A 189 -9.51 -20.74 20.16
C ARG A 189 -8.80 -20.23 21.41
N SER A 190 -8.63 -18.92 21.50
CA SER A 190 -8.27 -18.16 22.71
C SER A 190 -6.84 -18.32 23.24
N CYS A 191 -6.09 -17.21 23.20
CA CYS A 191 -4.97 -16.99 24.11
C CYS A 191 -5.54 -16.61 25.49
N HIS A 192 -5.99 -17.58 26.27
CA HIS A 192 -6.15 -17.37 27.71
C HIS A 192 -4.76 -17.25 28.32
N ARG A 193 -4.41 -16.03 28.74
CA ARG A 193 -3.24 -15.78 29.57
C ARG A 193 -3.58 -16.33 30.96
N ASN A 194 -3.07 -17.52 31.29
CA ASN A 194 -3.04 -17.97 32.69
C ASN A 194 -2.17 -16.97 33.46
N SER A 195 -2.81 -16.05 34.16
CA SER A 195 -2.19 -15.36 35.29
C SER A 195 -2.33 -16.27 36.50
N ASP A 196 -1.37 -17.18 36.67
CA ASP A 196 -1.02 -17.72 37.98
C ASP A 196 0.29 -17.07 38.41
N ARG A 197 0.19 -16.07 39.28
CA ARG A 197 1.12 -15.77 40.38
C ARG A 197 0.39 -14.99 41.46
#